data_AF-A0A1E3X3I4-F1
#
_entry.id   AF-A0A1E3X3I4-F1
#
_cell.length_a   1.000
_cell.length_b   1.000
_cell.length_c   1.000
_cell.angle_alpha   90.00
_cell.angle_beta   90.00
_cell.angle_gamma   90.00
#
_symmetry.space_group_name_H-M   'P 1'
#
loop_
_entity.id
_entity.type
_entity.pdbx_description
1 polymer ?
#
loop_
_entity_poly.entity_id
_entity_poly.type
_entity_poly.pdbx_seq_one_letter_code
_entity_poly.pdbx_strand_id
1 'polypeptide(L)'
;MPIVGAKKEPIFAALSSLAKTDDSKDWFWQWQLEVSSSLRKIADGKSREAQALQCRVEIMENLQSVAINDFLITFKPYNVRDFLLALYYSHAPSLTESERRGTLKKNYAFCLLTYLGLNGIYELQFEKYIPLDDFSKPYNAICRVYFETLFYTSFWNKILIENKDTNVQSNAAIYLENISLRMLNVLREAKEDFETWIKAGNVDGIEAFNGRLLKLAEEYSDSRESVRKEIETWPEYIKRKN
;
A
#
# COMPACT_ATOMS: atom_id res chain seq x y z
N MET A 1 12.03 -26.86 -14.11
CA MET A 1 11.69 -27.26 -12.74
C MET A 1 10.65 -26.28 -12.20
N PRO A 2 9.47 -26.70 -11.74
CA PRO A 2 8.47 -25.78 -11.23
C PRO A 2 8.88 -25.29 -9.84
N ILE A 3 8.77 -23.99 -9.61
CA ILE A 3 9.02 -23.35 -8.32
C ILE A 3 7.91 -23.79 -7.36
N VAL A 4 8.23 -24.79 -6.54
CA VAL A 4 7.45 -25.20 -5.37
C VAL A 4 7.76 -24.19 -4.26
N GLY A 5 6.78 -23.42 -3.79
CA GLY A 5 6.95 -22.66 -2.54
C GLY A 5 6.15 -21.38 -2.36
N ALA A 6 5.48 -20.83 -3.38
CA ALA A 6 4.55 -19.73 -3.14
C ALA A 6 3.29 -20.29 -2.48
N LYS A 7 3.12 -20.09 -1.16
CA LYS A 7 1.87 -20.40 -0.44
C LYS A 7 0.70 -19.72 -1.17
N LYS A 8 -0.05 -20.50 -1.96
CA LYS A 8 -1.25 -20.10 -2.71
C LYS A 8 -2.48 -19.83 -1.81
N GLU A 9 -2.33 -19.94 -0.49
CA GLU A 9 -3.43 -19.87 0.48
C GLU A 9 -4.05 -18.49 0.73
N PRO A 10 -3.36 -17.32 0.59
CA PRO A 10 -3.98 -16.04 0.91
C PRO A 10 -5.09 -15.64 -0.07
N ILE A 11 -4.88 -15.86 -1.36
CA ILE A 11 -5.81 -15.44 -2.42
C ILE A 11 -7.06 -16.30 -2.41
N PHE A 12 -6.91 -17.62 -2.33
CA PHE A 12 -8.06 -18.53 -2.33
C PHE A 12 -8.89 -18.39 -1.04
N ALA A 13 -8.25 -18.18 0.11
CA ALA A 13 -8.95 -17.90 1.37
C ALA A 13 -9.66 -16.54 1.34
N ALA A 14 -9.02 -15.50 0.77
CA ALA A 14 -9.65 -14.21 0.57
C ALA A 14 -10.88 -14.34 -0.33
N LEU A 15 -10.75 -14.92 -1.54
CA LEU A 15 -11.86 -15.13 -2.48
C LEU A 15 -13.00 -15.97 -1.88
N SER A 16 -12.69 -17.05 -1.17
CA SER A 16 -13.69 -17.91 -0.51
C SER A 16 -14.42 -17.19 0.62
N SER A 17 -13.77 -16.23 1.28
CA SER A 17 -14.42 -15.39 2.31
C SER A 17 -15.32 -14.31 1.71
N LEU A 18 -15.02 -13.84 0.49
CA LEU A 18 -15.80 -12.84 -0.24
C LEU A 18 -17.14 -13.39 -0.75
N ALA A 19 -17.17 -14.66 -1.13
CA ALA A 19 -18.39 -15.36 -1.55
C ALA A 19 -19.44 -15.52 -0.44
N LYS A 20 -19.07 -15.29 0.83
CA LYS A 20 -19.91 -15.52 2.01
C LYS A 20 -20.45 -14.24 2.66
N THR A 21 -20.14 -13.05 2.12
CA THR A 21 -20.58 -11.77 2.67
C THR A 21 -21.51 -11.07 1.69
N ASP A 22 -22.82 -11.17 1.96
CA ASP A 22 -23.94 -10.64 1.18
C ASP A 22 -23.69 -9.23 0.61
N ASP A 23 -23.82 -9.11 -0.71
CA ASP A 23 -24.89 -8.37 -1.38
C ASP A 23 -24.88 -8.72 -2.89
N SER A 24 -26.00 -8.53 -3.59
CA SER A 24 -26.29 -8.88 -5.01
C SER A 24 -25.38 -8.28 -6.10
N LYS A 25 -24.26 -7.65 -5.74
CA LYS A 25 -23.27 -7.13 -6.69
C LYS A 25 -22.47 -8.28 -7.29
N ASP A 26 -22.60 -8.46 -8.60
CA ASP A 26 -21.68 -9.28 -9.39
C ASP A 26 -20.29 -8.61 -9.44
N TRP A 27 -19.44 -8.99 -8.49
CA TRP A 27 -18.07 -8.50 -8.38
C TRP A 27 -17.20 -8.91 -9.56
N PHE A 28 -17.54 -10.00 -10.25
CA PHE A 28 -16.84 -10.42 -11.44
C PHE A 28 -17.13 -9.47 -12.61
N TRP A 29 -18.41 -9.10 -12.80
CA TRP A 29 -18.77 -8.08 -13.80
C TRP A 29 -18.13 -6.71 -13.51
N GLN A 30 -18.13 -6.26 -12.25
CA GLN A 30 -17.44 -5.03 -11.85
C GLN A 30 -15.95 -5.09 -12.19
N TRP A 31 -15.31 -6.23 -11.93
CA TRP A 31 -13.90 -6.46 -12.27
C TRP A 31 -13.64 -6.40 -13.76
N GLN A 32 -14.49 -7.04 -14.56
CA GLN A 32 -14.39 -6.94 -16.01
C GLN A 32 -14.48 -5.50 -16.50
N LEU A 33 -15.35 -4.67 -15.94
CA LEU A 33 -15.48 -3.27 -16.36
C LEU A 33 -14.23 -2.43 -16.08
N GLU A 34 -13.68 -2.52 -14.88
CA GLU A 34 -12.49 -1.72 -14.54
C GLU A 34 -11.27 -2.21 -15.32
N VAL A 35 -11.07 -3.54 -15.41
CA VAL A 35 -10.00 -4.11 -16.23
C VAL A 35 -10.18 -3.70 -17.69
N SER A 36 -11.40 -3.73 -18.22
CA SER A 36 -11.68 -3.27 -19.60
C SER A 36 -11.36 -1.78 -19.80
N SER A 37 -11.44 -0.96 -18.74
CA SER A 37 -10.98 0.42 -18.80
C SER A 37 -9.46 0.51 -18.92
N SER A 38 -8.71 -0.20 -18.06
CA SER A 38 -7.25 -0.27 -18.13
C SER A 38 -6.77 -0.83 -19.49
N LEU A 39 -7.39 -1.91 -19.97
CA LEU A 39 -7.05 -2.49 -21.27
C LEU A 39 -7.34 -1.55 -22.45
N ARG A 40 -8.42 -0.77 -22.39
CA ARG A 40 -8.71 0.27 -23.39
C ARG A 40 -7.64 1.36 -23.41
N LYS A 41 -7.30 1.92 -22.25
CA LYS A 41 -6.23 2.92 -22.15
C LYS A 41 -4.91 2.39 -22.71
N ILE A 42 -4.56 1.13 -22.40
CA ILE A 42 -3.38 0.47 -22.96
C ILE A 42 -3.48 0.38 -24.48
N ALA A 43 -4.62 -0.08 -25.01
CA ALA A 43 -4.83 -0.23 -26.44
C ALA A 43 -4.78 1.09 -27.23
N ASP A 44 -5.16 2.22 -26.61
CA ASP A 44 -5.13 3.56 -27.21
C ASP A 44 -3.71 4.07 -27.51
N GLY A 45 -2.67 3.41 -26.98
CA GLY A 45 -1.27 3.71 -27.29
C GLY A 45 -0.94 3.49 -28.77
N LYS A 46 -0.34 4.50 -29.41
CA LYS A 46 -0.03 4.52 -30.86
C LYS A 46 1.15 3.63 -31.29
N SER A 47 1.95 3.15 -30.34
CA SER A 47 3.08 2.23 -30.57
C SER A 47 3.17 1.19 -29.47
N ARG A 48 3.89 0.08 -29.68
CA ARG A 48 4.05 -0.95 -28.65
C ARG A 48 4.75 -0.43 -27.40
N GLU A 49 5.70 0.49 -27.56
CA GLU A 49 6.37 1.18 -26.47
C GLU A 49 5.40 2.08 -25.69
N ALA A 50 4.50 2.78 -26.38
CA ALA A 50 3.48 3.60 -25.71
C ALA A 50 2.45 2.74 -24.96
N GLN A 51 2.05 1.59 -25.54
CA GLN A 51 1.20 0.62 -24.87
C GLN A 51 1.89 -0.01 -23.65
N ALA A 52 3.18 -0.35 -23.77
CA ALA A 52 4.00 -0.82 -22.66
C ALA A 52 4.06 0.22 -21.54
N LEU A 53 4.36 1.48 -21.86
CA LEU A 53 4.41 2.57 -20.90
C LEU A 53 3.08 2.74 -20.16
N GLN A 54 1.96 2.78 -20.89
CA GLN A 54 0.63 2.87 -20.28
C GLN A 54 0.34 1.65 -19.40
N CYS A 55 0.73 0.44 -19.82
CA CYS A 55 0.56 -0.76 -19.02
C CYS A 55 1.35 -0.70 -17.71
N ARG A 56 2.58 -0.14 -17.71
CA ARG A 56 3.34 0.11 -16.46
C ARG A 56 2.60 1.06 -15.52
N VAL A 57 1.99 2.12 -16.05
CA VAL A 57 1.21 3.09 -15.26
C VAL A 57 0.01 2.40 -14.60
N GLU A 58 -0.75 1.60 -15.35
CA GLU A 58 -1.89 0.86 -14.77
C GLU A 58 -1.43 -0.19 -13.73
N ILE A 59 -0.29 -0.86 -13.96
CA ILE A 59 0.32 -1.78 -12.98
C ILE A 59 0.72 -1.04 -11.70
N MET A 60 1.37 0.12 -11.84
CA MET A 60 1.80 0.97 -10.73
C MET A 60 0.62 1.42 -9.86
N GLU A 61 -0.46 1.92 -10.46
CA GLU A 61 -1.67 2.36 -9.74
C GLU A 61 -2.35 1.20 -8.97
N ASN A 62 -2.41 0.02 -9.59
CA ASN A 62 -2.96 -1.17 -8.94
C ASN A 62 -2.04 -1.69 -7.83
N LEU A 63 -0.72 -1.68 -8.03
CA LEU A 63 0.26 -2.09 -7.03
C LEU A 63 0.20 -1.19 -5.78
N GLN A 64 0.07 0.12 -5.97
CA GLN A 64 -0.17 1.07 -4.87
C GLN A 64 -1.45 0.69 -4.09
N SER A 65 -2.54 0.43 -4.80
CA SER A 65 -3.82 0.06 -4.18
C SER A 65 -3.72 -1.27 -3.41
N VAL A 66 -3.00 -2.25 -3.95
CA VAL A 66 -2.69 -3.52 -3.27
C VAL A 66 -1.91 -3.25 -1.98
N ALA A 67 -0.85 -2.44 -2.03
CA ALA A 67 -0.02 -2.15 -0.85
C ALA A 67 -0.80 -1.48 0.29
N ILE A 68 -1.66 -0.49 -0.03
CA ILE A 68 -2.53 0.16 0.96
C ILE A 68 -3.48 -0.85 1.61
N ASN A 69 -4.17 -1.63 0.78
CA ASN A 69 -5.17 -2.57 1.25
C ASN A 69 -4.54 -3.72 2.05
N ASP A 70 -3.38 -4.23 1.61
CA ASP A 70 -2.61 -5.26 2.32
C ASP A 70 -2.20 -4.80 3.71
N PHE A 71 -1.70 -3.57 3.82
CA PHE A 71 -1.35 -2.97 5.11
C PHE A 71 -2.55 -2.94 6.05
N LEU A 72 -3.69 -2.42 5.59
CA LEU A 72 -4.90 -2.34 6.41
C LEU A 72 -5.46 -3.72 6.78
N ILE A 73 -5.31 -4.75 5.94
CA ILE A 73 -5.72 -6.13 6.24
C ILE A 73 -4.80 -6.76 7.29
N THR A 74 -3.49 -6.60 7.13
CA THR A 74 -2.46 -7.29 7.93
C THR A 74 -2.13 -6.59 9.24
N PHE A 75 -2.58 -5.35 9.43
CA PHE A 75 -2.39 -4.59 10.66
C PHE A 75 -3.01 -5.33 11.86
N LYS A 76 -2.16 -5.74 12.82
CA LYS A 76 -2.55 -6.62 13.94
C LYS A 76 -3.26 -5.91 15.10
N PRO A 77 -2.90 -4.68 15.51
CA PRO A 77 -3.63 -4.00 16.57
C PRO A 77 -5.06 -3.67 16.10
N TYR A 78 -6.04 -4.52 16.47
CA TYR A 78 -7.41 -4.48 15.96
C TYR A 78 -8.10 -3.13 16.18
N ASN A 79 -7.96 -2.56 17.38
CA ASN A 79 -8.50 -1.25 17.74
C ASN A 79 -7.94 -0.11 16.88
N VAL A 80 -6.64 -0.14 16.58
CA VAL A 80 -5.99 0.87 15.72
C VAL A 80 -6.35 0.62 14.26
N ARG A 81 -6.45 -0.65 13.81
CA ARG A 81 -6.90 -0.98 12.46
C ARG A 81 -8.29 -0.42 12.17
N ASP A 82 -9.21 -0.52 13.11
CA ASP A 82 -10.60 -0.08 12.92
C ASP A 82 -10.72 1.43 12.87
N PHE A 83 -9.89 2.10 13.67
CA PHE A 83 -9.68 3.53 13.56
C PHE A 83 -9.13 3.93 12.18
N LEU A 84 -8.08 3.26 11.71
CA LEU A 84 -7.48 3.55 10.39
C LEU A 84 -8.44 3.25 9.24
N LEU A 85 -9.24 2.18 9.35
CA LEU A 85 -10.32 1.87 8.42
C LEU A 85 -11.39 2.96 8.39
N ALA A 86 -11.78 3.50 9.56
CA ALA A 86 -12.71 4.61 9.63
C ALA A 86 -12.15 5.87 8.96
N LEU A 87 -10.86 6.14 9.12
CA LEU A 87 -10.18 7.25 8.45
C LEU A 87 -10.13 7.06 6.93
N TYR A 88 -9.75 5.86 6.47
CA TYR A 88 -9.66 5.52 5.05
C TYR A 88 -11.03 5.64 4.34
N TYR A 89 -12.10 5.22 5.01
CA TYR A 89 -13.48 5.35 4.54
C TYR A 89 -14.20 6.60 5.08
N SER A 90 -13.47 7.66 5.44
CA SER A 90 -14.05 8.91 5.96
C SER A 90 -15.04 9.59 5.00
N HIS A 91 -14.89 9.36 3.70
CA HIS A 91 -15.80 9.80 2.65
C HIS A 91 -17.12 8.99 2.59
N ALA A 92 -17.18 7.85 3.27
CA ALA A 92 -18.34 6.96 3.36
C ALA A 92 -18.69 6.68 4.84
N PRO A 93 -19.07 7.70 5.62
CA PRO A 93 -19.23 7.59 7.08
C PRO A 93 -20.37 6.65 7.49
N SER A 94 -21.32 6.39 6.60
CA SER A 94 -22.46 5.49 6.82
C SER A 94 -22.09 4.01 6.89
N LEU A 95 -20.91 3.60 6.41
CA LEU A 95 -20.48 2.21 6.47
C LEU A 95 -20.19 1.80 7.93
N THR A 96 -20.78 0.69 8.36
CA THR A 96 -20.42 0.00 9.60
C THR A 96 -19.00 -0.56 9.53
N GLU A 97 -18.41 -0.89 10.67
CA GLU A 97 -17.08 -1.51 10.72
C GLU A 97 -17.01 -2.82 9.92
N SER A 98 -18.04 -3.67 10.04
CA SER A 98 -18.15 -4.93 9.30
C SER A 98 -18.17 -4.70 7.79
N GLU A 99 -18.95 -3.72 7.34
CA GLU A 99 -19.03 -3.34 5.92
C GLU A 99 -17.71 -2.75 5.40
N ARG A 100 -17.01 -1.92 6.19
CA ARG A 100 -15.67 -1.41 5.84
C ARG A 100 -14.66 -2.54 5.68
N ARG A 101 -14.65 -3.51 6.61
CA ARG A 101 -13.79 -4.70 6.51
C ARG A 101 -14.13 -5.56 5.30
N GLY A 102 -15.42 -5.78 5.05
CA GLY A 102 -15.90 -6.53 3.89
C GLY A 102 -15.47 -5.85 2.58
N THR A 103 -15.69 -4.54 2.48
CA THR A 103 -15.30 -3.72 1.33
C THR A 103 -13.79 -3.72 1.13
N LEU A 104 -12.99 -3.59 2.19
CA LEU A 104 -11.53 -3.65 2.12
C LEU A 104 -11.03 -4.97 1.53
N LYS A 105 -11.57 -6.11 2.00
CA LYS A 105 -11.21 -7.43 1.46
C LYS A 105 -11.58 -7.57 -0.01
N LYS A 106 -12.75 -7.05 -0.41
CA LYS A 106 -13.24 -7.07 -1.79
C LYS A 106 -12.30 -6.26 -2.68
N ASN A 107 -12.01 -5.03 -2.28
CA ASN A 107 -11.08 -4.12 -2.98
C ASN A 107 -9.67 -4.71 -3.07
N TYR A 108 -9.18 -5.34 -2.00
CA TYR A 108 -7.88 -6.01 -2.02
C TYR A 108 -7.81 -7.13 -3.06
N ALA A 109 -8.76 -8.07 -3.02
CA ALA A 109 -8.80 -9.18 -3.97
C ALA A 109 -8.93 -8.67 -5.41
N PHE A 110 -9.75 -7.63 -5.60
CA PHE A 110 -9.94 -6.97 -6.87
C PHE A 110 -8.64 -6.36 -7.43
N CYS A 111 -8.00 -5.46 -6.68
CA CYS A 111 -6.75 -4.81 -7.10
C CYS A 111 -5.66 -5.85 -7.34
N LEU A 112 -5.61 -6.92 -6.54
CA LEU A 112 -4.65 -7.99 -6.69
C LEU A 112 -4.87 -8.77 -8.00
N LEU A 113 -6.11 -9.12 -8.33
CA LEU A 113 -6.44 -9.81 -9.58
C LEU A 113 -6.10 -8.95 -10.80
N THR A 114 -6.45 -7.66 -10.76
CA THR A 114 -6.12 -6.71 -11.84
C THR A 114 -4.61 -6.56 -11.99
N TYR A 115 -3.88 -6.36 -10.89
CA TYR A 115 -2.42 -6.30 -10.88
C TYR A 115 -1.81 -7.56 -11.51
N LEU A 116 -2.21 -8.76 -11.09
CA LEU A 116 -1.68 -10.01 -11.62
C LEU A 116 -2.00 -10.18 -13.11
N GLY A 117 -3.22 -9.85 -13.54
CA GLY A 117 -3.63 -9.90 -14.93
C GLY A 117 -2.82 -8.95 -15.82
N LEU A 118 -2.63 -7.71 -15.38
CA LEU A 118 -1.84 -6.72 -16.11
C LEU A 118 -0.35 -7.10 -16.17
N ASN A 119 0.24 -7.64 -15.09
CA ASN A 119 1.61 -8.15 -15.13
C ASN A 119 1.77 -9.29 -16.14
N GLY A 120 0.83 -10.25 -16.17
CA GLY A 120 0.88 -11.34 -17.15
C GLY A 120 0.79 -10.83 -18.59
N ILE A 121 -0.07 -9.83 -18.85
CA ILE A 121 -0.13 -9.18 -20.17
C ILE A 121 1.20 -8.50 -20.50
N TYR A 122 1.79 -7.83 -19.52
CA TYR A 122 3.04 -7.10 -19.68
C TYR A 122 4.21 -8.03 -20.02
N GLU A 123 4.44 -9.07 -19.22
CA GLU A 123 5.48 -10.08 -19.47
C GLU A 123 5.33 -10.68 -20.88
N LEU A 124 4.10 -11.04 -21.26
CA LEU A 124 3.84 -11.69 -22.55
C LEU A 124 3.96 -10.76 -23.76
N GLN A 125 3.62 -9.47 -23.63
CA GLN A 125 3.49 -8.57 -24.79
C GLN A 125 4.50 -7.42 -24.83
N PHE A 126 4.95 -6.95 -23.67
CA PHE A 126 5.58 -5.64 -23.51
C PHE A 126 6.97 -5.66 -22.89
N GLU A 127 7.34 -6.70 -22.15
CA GLU A 127 8.62 -6.81 -21.44
C GLU A 127 9.84 -6.58 -22.34
N LYS A 128 9.79 -7.04 -23.59
CA LYS A 128 10.88 -6.86 -24.57
C LYS A 128 11.13 -5.40 -24.99
N TYR A 129 10.18 -4.50 -24.74
CA TYR A 129 10.33 -3.07 -25.06
C TYR A 129 10.79 -2.27 -23.84
N ILE A 130 10.26 -2.61 -22.66
CA ILE A 130 10.58 -2.00 -21.39
C ILE A 130 10.50 -3.11 -20.32
N PRO A 131 11.59 -3.46 -19.61
CA PRO A 131 11.55 -4.52 -18.61
C PRO A 131 10.70 -4.16 -17.37
N LEU A 132 10.01 -5.15 -16.81
CA LEU A 132 9.15 -4.96 -15.63
C LEU A 132 9.95 -4.95 -14.30
N ASP A 133 11.05 -5.69 -14.27
CA ASP A 133 11.94 -5.79 -13.10
C ASP A 133 12.56 -4.45 -12.71
N ASP A 134 12.67 -3.52 -13.66
CA ASP A 134 13.28 -2.21 -13.44
C ASP A 134 12.55 -1.41 -12.35
N PHE A 135 11.22 -1.53 -12.25
CA PHE A 135 10.43 -0.60 -11.41
C PHE A 135 9.48 -1.24 -10.39
N SER A 136 8.96 -2.43 -10.67
CA SER A 136 7.84 -2.99 -9.89
C SER A 136 8.23 -3.30 -8.44
N LYS A 137 9.37 -3.97 -8.23
CA LYS A 137 9.91 -4.32 -6.91
C LYS A 137 10.25 -3.09 -6.05
N PRO A 138 11.08 -2.14 -6.51
CA PRO A 138 11.40 -0.94 -5.71
C PRO A 138 10.19 -0.06 -5.44
N TYR A 139 9.26 0.07 -6.41
CA TYR A 139 8.02 0.81 -6.20
C TYR A 139 7.15 0.18 -5.11
N ASN A 140 6.99 -1.14 -5.12
CA ASN A 140 6.23 -1.84 -4.09
C ASN A 140 6.84 -1.60 -2.68
N ALA A 141 8.18 -1.65 -2.59
CA ALA A 141 8.89 -1.40 -1.35
C ALA A 141 8.64 0.02 -0.81
N ILE A 142 8.78 1.05 -1.65
CA ILE A 142 8.55 2.43 -1.21
C ILE A 142 7.09 2.69 -0.86
N CYS A 143 6.14 2.17 -1.64
CA CYS A 143 4.71 2.29 -1.33
C CYS A 143 4.40 1.73 0.06
N ARG A 144 4.90 0.54 0.38
CA ARG A 144 4.66 -0.09 1.67
C ARG A 144 5.16 0.77 2.84
N VAL A 145 6.40 1.24 2.76
CA VAL A 145 7.01 2.08 3.81
C VAL A 145 6.31 3.44 3.93
N TYR A 146 5.99 4.07 2.79
CA TYR A 146 5.26 5.33 2.74
C TYR A 146 3.89 5.24 3.40
N PHE A 147 3.06 4.26 3.03
CA PHE A 147 1.71 4.13 3.58
C PHE A 147 1.72 3.73 5.05
N GLU A 148 2.62 2.83 5.46
CA GLU A 148 2.80 2.51 6.88
C GLU A 148 3.08 3.78 7.70
N THR A 149 4.02 4.61 7.24
CA THR A 149 4.38 5.88 7.90
C THR A 149 3.23 6.88 7.92
N LEU A 150 2.49 6.99 6.81
CA LEU A 150 1.33 7.87 6.68
C LEU A 150 0.21 7.48 7.66
N PHE A 151 -0.10 6.19 7.77
CA PHE A 151 -1.13 5.70 8.67
C PHE A 151 -0.76 5.90 10.13
N TYR A 152 0.48 5.59 10.53
CA TYR A 152 0.93 5.87 11.89
C TYR A 152 0.93 7.37 12.21
N THR A 153 1.41 8.22 11.29
CA THR A 153 1.34 9.68 11.45
C THR A 153 -0.09 10.15 11.68
N SER A 154 -1.04 9.64 10.90
CA SER A 154 -2.46 9.98 11.04
C SER A 154 -3.05 9.54 12.37
N PHE A 155 -2.70 8.34 12.82
CA PHE A 155 -3.09 7.82 14.13
C PHE A 155 -2.58 8.71 15.26
N TRP A 156 -1.29 9.02 15.29
CA TRP A 156 -0.68 9.83 16.35
C TRP A 156 -1.18 11.27 16.36
N ASN A 157 -1.39 11.87 15.19
CA ASN A 157 -2.03 13.19 15.09
C ASN A 157 -3.42 13.19 15.73
N LYS A 158 -4.22 12.15 15.50
CA LYS A 158 -5.54 12.04 16.12
C LYS A 158 -5.45 11.88 17.63
N ILE A 159 -4.55 11.03 18.12
CA ILE A 159 -4.30 10.85 19.56
C ILE A 159 -3.91 12.18 20.22
N LEU A 160 -3.04 12.97 19.57
CA LEU A 160 -2.64 14.27 20.07
C LEU A 160 -3.84 15.23 20.22
N ILE A 161 -4.76 15.23 19.25
CA ILE A 161 -5.94 16.12 19.22
C ILE A 161 -7.02 15.69 20.21
N GLU A 162 -7.30 14.38 20.32
CA GLU A 162 -8.52 13.89 20.97
C GLU A 162 -8.30 13.26 22.34
N ASN A 163 -7.07 12.86 22.68
CA ASN A 163 -6.79 12.23 23.96
C ASN A 163 -6.61 13.29 25.06
N LYS A 164 -7.24 13.07 26.22
CA LYS A 164 -7.17 13.98 27.38
C LYS A 164 -6.03 13.64 28.35
N ASP A 165 -5.38 12.49 28.19
CA ASP A 165 -4.22 12.10 28.98
C ASP A 165 -2.96 12.81 28.45
N THR A 166 -2.40 13.68 29.29
CA THR A 166 -1.23 14.50 28.97
C THR A 166 0.02 13.67 28.68
N ASN A 167 0.18 12.49 29.28
CA ASN A 167 1.31 11.61 28.98
C ASN A 167 1.18 11.01 27.57
N VAL A 168 -0.04 10.62 27.20
CA VAL A 168 -0.33 10.08 25.87
C VAL A 168 -0.16 11.15 24.79
N GLN A 169 -0.61 12.38 25.05
CA GLN A 169 -0.37 13.52 24.15
C GLN A 169 1.13 13.85 24.00
N SER A 170 1.90 13.85 25.10
CA SER A 170 3.35 14.08 25.06
C SER A 170 4.06 13.03 24.19
N ASN A 171 3.67 11.77 24.30
CA ASN A 171 4.25 10.70 23.49
C ASN A 171 3.87 10.81 22.01
N ALA A 172 2.62 11.20 21.72
CA ALA A 172 2.19 11.47 20.35
C ALA A 172 2.99 12.61 19.73
N ALA A 173 3.26 13.69 20.48
CA ALA A 173 4.09 14.81 20.03
C ALA A 173 5.53 14.36 19.72
N ILE A 174 6.15 13.58 20.61
CA ILE A 174 7.50 13.03 20.40
C ILE A 174 7.56 12.16 19.12
N TYR A 175 6.56 11.29 18.90
CA TYR A 175 6.51 10.48 17.68
C TYR A 175 6.42 11.35 16.41
N LEU A 176 5.52 12.35 16.43
CA LEU A 176 5.28 13.24 15.29
C LEU A 176 6.50 14.11 14.96
N GLU A 177 7.19 14.59 16.00
CA GLU A 177 8.39 15.42 15.87
C GLU A 177 9.60 14.62 15.39
N ASN A 178 9.84 13.43 15.95
CA ASN A 178 11.07 12.68 15.69
C ASN A 178 11.03 11.81 14.42
N ILE A 179 9.87 11.27 14.06
CA ILE A 179 9.79 10.21 13.04
C ILE A 179 8.94 10.65 11.87
N SER A 180 7.79 11.25 12.15
CA SER A 180 6.67 11.17 11.22
C SER A 180 6.74 12.23 10.12
N LEU A 181 6.89 13.52 10.45
CA LEU A 181 6.74 14.58 9.44
C LEU A 181 7.92 14.65 8.47
N ARG A 182 9.15 14.56 9.00
CA ARG A 182 10.36 14.62 8.16
C ARG A 182 10.46 13.40 7.25
N MET A 183 10.28 12.20 7.79
CA MET A 183 10.35 10.97 7.02
C MET A 183 9.20 10.86 6.01
N LEU A 184 7.99 11.26 6.39
CA LEU A 184 6.85 11.26 5.47
C LEU A 184 7.09 12.17 4.27
N ASN A 185 7.68 13.36 4.47
CA ASN A 185 8.02 14.25 3.36
C ASN A 185 9.06 13.63 2.42
N VAL A 186 10.12 13.03 2.98
CA VAL A 186 11.16 12.38 2.17
C VAL A 186 10.61 11.18 1.39
N LEU A 187 9.78 10.35 2.02
CA LEU A 187 9.13 9.20 1.37
C LEU A 187 8.12 9.66 0.31
N ARG A 188 7.39 10.75 0.55
CA ARG A 188 6.46 11.35 -0.41
C ARG A 188 7.20 11.82 -1.67
N GLU A 189 8.27 12.61 -1.50
CA GLU A 189 9.10 13.10 -2.60
C GLU A 189 9.72 11.94 -3.39
N ALA A 190 10.28 10.95 -2.70
CA ALA A 190 10.87 9.79 -3.32
C ALA A 190 9.83 8.98 -4.13
N LYS A 191 8.60 8.83 -3.62
CA LYS A 191 7.50 8.21 -4.36
C LYS A 191 7.09 9.02 -5.59
N GLU A 192 6.94 10.34 -5.46
CA GLU A 192 6.57 11.26 -6.55
C GLU A 192 7.62 11.27 -7.68
N ASP A 193 8.92 11.29 -7.33
CA ASP A 193 10.04 11.17 -8.26
C ASP A 193 9.93 9.84 -9.06
N PHE A 194 9.71 8.74 -8.35
CA PHE A 194 9.65 7.41 -8.97
C PHE A 194 8.45 7.27 -9.94
N GLU A 195 7.29 7.78 -9.55
CA GLU A 195 6.11 7.82 -10.42
C GLU A 195 6.33 8.65 -11.66
N THR A 196 7.06 9.77 -11.51
CA THR A 196 7.41 10.64 -12.63
C THR A 196 8.29 9.90 -13.63
N TRP A 197 9.30 9.15 -13.17
CA TRP A 197 10.14 8.36 -14.06
C TRP A 197 9.41 7.18 -14.69
N ILE A 198 8.51 6.50 -13.98
CA ILE A 198 7.65 5.45 -14.56
C ILE A 198 6.81 6.05 -15.69
N LYS A 199 6.12 7.18 -15.44
CA LYS A 199 5.26 7.85 -16.44
C LYS A 199 6.06 8.37 -17.64
N ALA A 200 7.32 8.74 -17.44
CA ALA A 200 8.22 9.19 -18.50
C ALA A 200 8.92 8.04 -19.25
N GLY A 201 8.83 6.80 -18.76
CA GLY A 201 9.62 5.68 -19.28
C GLY A 201 11.13 5.83 -19.05
N ASN A 202 11.54 6.62 -18.06
CA ASN A 202 12.95 6.91 -17.77
C ASN A 202 13.57 5.78 -16.93
N VAL A 203 14.12 4.77 -17.59
CA VAL A 203 14.75 3.60 -16.95
C VAL A 203 15.99 4.00 -16.14
N ASP A 204 16.86 4.88 -16.67
CA ASP A 204 18.06 5.33 -15.96
C ASP A 204 17.73 6.03 -14.63
N GLY A 205 16.67 6.85 -14.61
CA GLY A 205 16.18 7.49 -13.40
C GLY A 205 15.68 6.49 -12.35
N ILE A 206 15.00 5.44 -12.81
CA ILE A 206 14.51 4.33 -11.97
C ILE A 206 15.67 3.54 -11.37
N GLU A 207 16.71 3.24 -12.15
CA GLU A 207 17.90 2.54 -11.66
C GLU A 207 18.68 3.39 -10.64
N ALA A 208 18.89 4.68 -10.93
CA ALA A 208 19.55 5.61 -10.02
C ALA A 208 18.81 5.74 -8.68
N PHE A 209 17.48 5.63 -8.70
CA PHE A 209 16.66 5.66 -7.50
C PHE A 209 16.88 4.47 -6.58
N ASN A 210 17.15 3.27 -7.12
CA ASN A 210 17.36 2.08 -6.29
C ASN A 210 18.49 2.27 -5.27
N GLY A 211 19.55 3.02 -5.64
CA GLY A 211 20.60 3.41 -4.70
C GLY A 211 20.13 4.37 -3.60
N ARG A 212 19.24 5.31 -3.94
CA ARG A 212 18.63 6.25 -2.96
C ARG A 212 17.64 5.52 -2.02
N LEU A 213 16.91 4.53 -2.53
CA LEU A 213 15.93 3.73 -1.80
C LEU A 213 16.57 2.88 -0.70
N LEU A 214 17.74 2.29 -0.97
CA LEU A 214 18.51 1.53 0.04
C LEU A 214 18.90 2.42 1.22
N LYS A 215 19.41 3.62 0.94
CA LYS A 215 19.79 4.59 1.97
C LYS A 215 18.58 5.06 2.78
N LEU A 216 17.45 5.32 2.12
CA LEU A 216 16.19 5.66 2.79
C LEU A 216 15.66 4.51 3.66
N ALA A 217 15.81 3.26 3.20
CA ALA A 217 15.41 2.09 3.97
C ALA A 217 16.28 1.89 5.23
N GLU A 218 17.58 2.18 5.15
CA GLU A 218 18.49 2.19 6.31
C GLU A 218 18.09 3.28 7.31
N GLU A 219 17.93 4.53 6.86
CA GLU A 219 17.48 5.66 7.69
C GLU A 219 16.11 5.40 8.35
N TYR A 220 15.20 4.74 7.62
CA TYR A 220 13.89 4.34 8.13
C TYR A 220 13.96 3.19 9.13
N SER A 221 14.78 2.16 8.87
CA SER A 221 14.95 1.01 9.76
C SER A 221 15.51 1.43 11.12
N ASP A 222 16.52 2.29 11.12
CA ASP A 222 17.12 2.83 12.34
C ASP A 222 16.12 3.65 13.16
N SER A 223 15.33 4.49 12.46
CA SER A 223 14.27 5.29 13.07
C SER A 223 13.12 4.42 13.62
N ARG A 224 12.71 3.37 12.89
CA ARG A 224 11.61 2.47 13.28
C ARG A 224 11.99 1.56 14.45
N GLU A 225 13.20 1.02 14.46
CA GLU A 225 13.67 0.12 15.52
C GLU A 225 13.86 0.86 16.86
N SER A 226 14.29 2.12 16.83
CA SER A 226 14.35 2.99 18.03
C SER A 226 12.98 3.13 18.69
N VAL A 227 11.94 3.28 17.89
CA VAL A 227 10.57 3.59 18.34
C VAL A 227 9.80 2.34 18.72
N ARG A 228 10.01 1.24 17.98
CA ARG A 228 9.51 -0.07 18.35
C ARG A 228 10.01 -0.47 19.74
N LYS A 229 11.29 -0.25 20.04
CA LYS A 229 11.85 -0.49 21.39
C LYS A 229 11.18 0.37 22.45
N GLU A 230 10.88 1.63 22.18
CA GLU A 230 10.11 2.47 23.10
C GLU A 230 8.70 1.92 23.32
N ILE A 231 7.96 1.58 22.27
CA ILE A 231 6.58 1.07 22.36
C ILE A 231 6.51 -0.31 23.02
N GLU A 232 7.48 -1.20 22.76
CA GLU A 232 7.54 -2.55 23.38
C GLU A 232 7.81 -2.51 24.89
N THR A 233 8.35 -1.40 25.43
CA THR A 233 8.51 -1.22 26.89
C THR A 233 7.25 -0.70 27.60
N TRP A 234 6.20 -0.32 26.85
CA TRP A 234 4.97 0.25 27.40
C TRP A 234 4.09 -0.70 28.24
N PRO A 235 4.00 -2.02 27.95
CA PRO A 235 3.25 -2.95 28.81
C PRO A 235 3.82 -3.06 30.24
N GLU A 236 5.13 -2.85 30.43
CA GLU A 236 5.73 -2.79 31.75
C GLU A 236 5.50 -1.44 32.45
N TYR A 237 5.43 -0.35 31.68
CA TYR A 237 5.22 1.00 32.23
C TYR A 237 3.80 1.21 32.79
N ILE A 238 2.79 0.60 32.13
CA ILE A 238 1.40 0.60 32.62
C ILE A 238 1.23 -0.33 33.84
N LYS A 239 2.00 -1.42 33.93
CA LYS A 239 1.96 -2.34 35.09
C LYS A 239 2.66 -1.81 36.34
N ARG A 240 3.62 -0.88 36.21
CA ARG A 240 4.34 -0.29 37.36
C ARG A 240 3.61 0.89 38.03
N LYS A 241 2.45 1.31 37.50
CA LYS A 241 1.66 2.45 38.03
C LYS A 241 0.23 2.10 38.49
N ASN A 242 -0.14 0.82 38.46
CA ASN A 242 -1.28 0.26 39.19
C ASN A 242 -0.77 -0.57 40.36
#